data_AF-A0A378N8R1-F1
#
_entry.id   AF-A0A378N8R1-F1
#
_cell.length_a   1.000
_cell.length_b   1.000
_cell.length_c   1.000
_cell.angle_alpha   90.00
_cell.angle_beta   90.00
_cell.angle_gamma   90.00
#
_symmetry.space_group_name_H-M   'P 1'
#
loop_
_entity.id
_entity.type
_entity.pdbx_description
1 polymer ?
#
loop_
_entity_poly.entity_id
_entity_poly.type
_entity_poly.pdbx_seq_one_letter_code
_entity_poly.pdbx_strand_id
1 'polypeptide(L)'
;MQEIIGVSFPIDQFAYWVKGLPEKDGNYIVNEKRQLSQFSYPLNGTLWKASYVEYHEDRVPNLPKLIVLENGTQTLKIRIEKWAY
;
A
#
# COMPACT_ATOMS: atom_id res chain seq x y z
N MET A 1 17.51 -2.95 7.37
CA MET A 1 16.63 -2.17 6.46
C MET A 1 16.29 -0.77 6.95
N GLN A 2 16.30 -0.48 8.27
CA GLN A 2 16.24 0.92 8.77
C GLN A 2 17.31 1.82 8.13
N GLU A 3 18.51 1.30 7.87
CA GLU A 3 19.62 2.03 7.24
C GLU A 3 19.39 2.49 5.79
N ILE A 4 18.48 1.87 5.02
CA ILE A 4 18.33 2.17 3.58
C ILE A 4 17.18 3.17 3.32
N ILE A 5 16.12 3.14 4.14
CA ILE A 5 14.93 3.98 3.94
C ILE A 5 14.87 5.11 4.98
N GLY A 6 15.71 5.08 6.03
CA GLY A 6 15.74 6.11 7.09
C GLY A 6 14.51 6.09 8.02
N VAL A 7 13.59 5.14 7.82
CA VAL A 7 12.41 4.88 8.66
C VAL A 7 12.28 3.39 8.92
N SER A 8 11.89 3.01 10.15
CA SER A 8 11.39 1.66 10.45
C SER A 8 10.07 1.49 9.71
N PHE A 9 10.12 1.00 8.47
CA PHE A 9 8.97 0.69 7.65
C PHE A 9 8.63 -0.80 7.77
N PRO A 10 7.34 -1.19 7.85
CA PRO A 10 6.94 -2.58 8.12
C PRO A 10 7.02 -3.42 6.84
N ILE A 11 8.22 -3.84 6.47
CA ILE A 11 8.49 -4.54 5.20
C ILE A 11 7.65 -5.81 5.05
N ASP A 12 7.43 -6.55 6.15
CA ASP A 12 6.62 -7.77 6.12
C ASP A 12 5.17 -7.47 5.76
N GLN A 13 4.56 -6.43 6.35
CA GLN A 13 3.20 -6.01 5.99
C GLN A 13 3.13 -5.43 4.59
N PHE A 14 4.17 -4.68 4.22
CA PHE A 14 4.27 -4.10 2.90
C PHE A 14 4.23 -5.14 1.77
N ALA A 15 4.81 -6.32 1.97
CA ALA A 15 4.74 -7.41 1.00
C ALA A 15 3.30 -7.88 0.69
N TYR A 16 2.37 -7.69 1.63
CA TYR A 16 0.94 -7.91 1.42
C TYR A 16 0.29 -6.70 0.76
N TRP A 17 0.63 -5.49 1.20
CA TRP A 17 0.06 -4.26 0.66
C TRP A 17 0.34 -4.09 -0.83
N VAL A 18 1.56 -4.41 -1.30
CA VAL A 18 1.88 -4.36 -2.73
C VAL A 18 0.99 -5.29 -3.56
N LYS A 19 0.48 -6.38 -2.97
CA LYS A 19 -0.44 -7.32 -3.63
C LYS A 19 -1.91 -6.88 -3.55
N GLY A 20 -2.20 -5.73 -2.92
CA GLY A 20 -3.56 -5.26 -2.70
C GLY A 20 -4.27 -5.98 -1.56
N LEU A 21 -3.53 -6.59 -0.64
CA LEU A 21 -4.06 -7.26 0.53
C LEU A 21 -3.93 -6.32 1.75
N PRO A 22 -5.03 -5.99 2.44
CA PRO A 22 -4.99 -5.19 3.67
C PRO A 22 -4.46 -6.05 4.84
N GLU A 23 -4.23 -5.41 5.99
CA GLU A 23 -3.99 -6.17 7.22
C GLU A 23 -5.20 -7.07 7.57
N LYS A 24 -4.89 -8.22 8.18
CA LYS A 24 -5.88 -9.26 8.48
C LYS A 24 -7.05 -8.77 9.34
N ASP A 25 -6.76 -7.93 10.33
CA ASP A 25 -7.73 -7.47 11.33
C ASP A 25 -7.95 -5.94 11.26
N GLY A 26 -7.55 -5.31 10.14
CA GLY A 26 -7.64 -3.86 9.93
C GLY A 26 -8.90 -3.44 9.18
N ASN A 27 -9.40 -2.24 9.47
CA ASN A 27 -10.44 -1.63 8.65
C ASN A 27 -9.86 -1.15 7.31
N TYR A 28 -10.58 -1.42 6.23
CA TYR A 28 -10.21 -0.98 4.89
C TYR A 28 -11.44 -0.59 4.08
N ILE A 29 -11.21 0.18 3.03
CA ILE A 29 -12.22 0.60 2.06
C ILE A 29 -11.87 -0.04 0.72
N VAL A 30 -12.88 -0.52 0.01
CA VAL A 30 -12.75 -0.99 -1.37
C VAL A 30 -13.39 -0.01 -2.35
N ASN A 31 -12.90 0.03 -3.57
CA ASN A 31 -13.52 0.78 -4.66
C ASN A 31 -14.69 0.00 -5.29
N GLU A 32 -15.35 0.60 -6.29
CA GLU A 32 -16.50 0.01 -6.99
C GLU A 32 -16.16 -1.33 -7.68
N LYS A 33 -14.90 -1.53 -8.06
CA LYS A 33 -14.37 -2.78 -8.64
C LYS A 33 -13.98 -3.81 -7.58
N ARG A 34 -14.32 -3.58 -6.31
CA ARG A 34 -13.98 -4.42 -5.15
C ARG A 34 -12.47 -4.58 -4.94
N GLN A 35 -11.67 -3.64 -5.42
CA GLN A 35 -10.24 -3.59 -5.16
C GLN A 35 -9.98 -2.79 -3.89
N LEU A 36 -8.92 -3.10 -3.16
CA LEU A 36 -8.48 -2.30 -2.02
C LEU A 36 -8.27 -0.84 -2.47
N SER A 37 -8.88 0.11 -1.76
CA SER A 37 -8.83 1.54 -2.10
C SER A 37 -8.03 2.30 -1.06
N GLN A 38 -8.32 2.05 0.22
CA GLN A 38 -7.69 2.78 1.30
C GLN A 38 -7.66 1.97 2.60
N PHE A 39 -6.61 2.16 3.40
CA PHE A 39 -6.62 1.82 4.82
C PHE A 39 -5.77 2.81 5.61
N SER A 40 -5.92 2.79 6.94
CA SER A 40 -5.07 3.54 7.86
C SER A 40 -4.18 2.58 8.63
N TYR A 41 -2.93 2.95 8.86
CA TYR A 41 -1.94 2.10 9.52
C TYR A 41 -1.07 2.90 10.50
N PRO A 42 -1.02 2.52 11.79
CA PRO A 42 -0.16 3.16 12.76
C PRO A 42 1.30 2.72 12.57
N LEU A 43 2.21 3.67 12.38
CA LEU A 43 3.64 3.42 12.26
C LEU A 43 4.43 4.46 13.04
N ASN A 44 5.27 4.00 13.97
CA ASN A 44 6.11 4.84 14.83
C ASN A 44 5.34 5.98 15.53
N GLY A 45 4.14 5.68 16.05
CA GLY A 45 3.28 6.65 16.73
C GLY A 45 2.56 7.65 15.83
N THR A 46 2.70 7.53 14.50
CA THR A 46 1.99 8.36 13.53
C THR A 46 1.01 7.51 12.72
N LEU A 47 -0.18 8.04 12.45
CA LEU A 47 -1.16 7.36 11.59
C LEU A 47 -0.87 7.67 10.13
N TRP A 48 -0.56 6.63 9.36
CA TRP A 48 -0.39 6.72 7.92
C TRP A 48 -1.68 6.34 7.20
N LYS A 49 -2.02 7.08 6.15
CA LYS A 49 -3.08 6.73 5.22
C LYS A 49 -2.43 6.11 3.98
N ALA A 50 -2.80 4.87 3.66
CA ALA A 50 -2.43 4.21 2.42
C ALA A 50 -3.58 4.33 1.42
N SER A 51 -3.30 4.80 0.21
CA SER A 51 -4.25 4.98 -0.89
C SER A 51 -3.77 4.23 -2.12
N TYR A 52 -4.64 3.41 -2.70
CA TYR A 52 -4.41 2.63 -3.92
C TYR A 52 -5.00 3.41 -5.10
N VAL A 53 -4.13 4.16 -5.78
CA VAL A 53 -4.53 5.18 -6.76
C VAL A 53 -4.76 4.58 -8.13
N GLU A 54 -3.91 3.64 -8.54
CA GLU A 54 -4.01 2.98 -9.84
C GLU A 54 -3.83 1.46 -9.67
N TYR A 55 -4.53 0.72 -10.52
CA TYR A 55 -4.35 -0.72 -10.70
C TYR A 55 -3.92 -1.03 -12.14
N HIS A 56 -3.16 -2.10 -12.28
CA HIS A 56 -2.99 -2.83 -13.53
C HIS A 56 -4.26 -3.64 -13.77
N GLU A 57 -5.08 -3.19 -14.72
CA GLU A 57 -6.35 -3.84 -15.11
C GLU A 57 -6.24 -4.65 -16.40
N ASP A 58 -5.02 -4.77 -16.93
CA ASP A 58 -4.65 -5.59 -18.09
C ASP A 58 -4.50 -7.09 -17.75
N ARG A 59 -4.76 -7.48 -16.50
CA ARG A 59 -4.49 -8.81 -15.95
C ARG A 59 -5.49 -9.18 -14.86
N VAL A 60 -5.65 -10.49 -14.64
CA VAL A 60 -6.50 -11.02 -13.56
C VAL A 60 -5.65 -11.87 -12.60
N PRO A 61 -5.68 -11.60 -11.27
CA PRO A 61 -6.38 -10.49 -10.63
C PRO A 61 -5.75 -9.14 -10.98
N ASN A 62 -6.54 -8.06 -10.91
CA ASN A 62 -6.00 -6.71 -11.04
C ASN A 62 -5.02 -6.45 -9.88
N LEU A 63 -3.80 -5.99 -10.19
CA LEU A 63 -2.76 -5.75 -9.18
C LEU A 63 -2.49 -4.26 -9.00
N PRO A 64 -2.11 -3.80 -7.79
CA PRO A 64 -1.75 -2.40 -7.59
C PRO A 64 -0.64 -1.94 -8.55
N LYS A 65 -0.80 -0.71 -9.05
CA LYS A 65 0.16 -0.01 -9.92
C LYS A 65 0.74 1.22 -9.23
N LEU A 66 -0.07 1.95 -8.47
CA LEU A 66 0.37 3.10 -7.70
C LEU A 66 -0.23 3.07 -6.29
N ILE A 67 0.63 3.05 -5.29
CA ILE A 67 0.27 3.15 -3.88
C ILE A 67 0.92 4.42 -3.31
N VAL A 68 0.15 5.19 -2.56
CA VAL A 68 0.61 6.39 -1.88
C VAL A 68 0.36 6.24 -0.39
N LEU A 69 1.41 6.34 0.41
CA LEU A 69 1.32 6.39 1.87
C LEU A 69 1.68 7.80 2.33
N GLU A 70 0.86 8.39 3.18
CA GLU A 70 1.07 9.74 3.69
C GLU A 70 0.67 9.86 5.16
N ASN A 71 1.34 10.75 5.89
CA ASN A 71 1.05 11.04 7.30
C ASN A 71 0.93 12.55 7.61
N GLY A 72 0.76 13.36 6.56
CA GLY A 72 0.69 14.82 6.62
C GLY A 72 2.03 15.55 6.54
N THR A 73 3.15 14.91 6.92
CA THR A 73 4.50 15.51 6.83
C THR A 73 5.41 14.78 5.85
N GLN A 74 5.13 13.51 5.60
CA GLN A 74 5.88 12.63 4.73
C GLN A 74 4.94 11.95 3.72
N THR A 75 5.47 11.67 2.54
CA THR A 75 4.79 10.91 1.50
C THR A 75 5.74 9.89 0.91
N LEU A 76 5.31 8.64 0.89
CA LEU A 76 5.97 7.54 0.18
C LEU A 76 5.10 7.15 -1.02
N LYS A 77 5.66 7.30 -2.22
CA LYS A 77 5.00 6.90 -3.47
C LYS A 77 5.67 5.66 -4.04
N ILE A 78 4.86 4.68 -4.40
CA ILE A 78 5.31 3.37 -4.82
C ILE A 78 4.62 3.06 -6.14
N ARG A 79 5.40 3.07 -7.22
CA ARG A 79 4.92 2.74 -8.55
C ARG A 79 5.49 1.40 -8.98
N ILE A 80 4.61 0.49 -9.36
CA ILE A 80 4.97 -0.85 -9.84
C ILE A 80 4.71 -0.87 -11.33
N GLU A 81 5.77 -0.86 -12.14
CA GLU A 81 5.64 -0.85 -13.60
C GLU A 81 5.31 -2.23 -14.16
N LYS A 82 5.95 -3.26 -13.61
CA LYS A 82 5.83 -4.64 -14.08
C LYS A 82 5.73 -5.59 -12.90
N TRP A 83 4.80 -6.53 -13.00
CA TRP A 83 4.74 -7.71 -12.15
C TRP A 83 5.29 -8.90 -12.93
N ALA A 84 6.16 -9.68 -12.28
CA ALA A 84 6.63 -10.99 -12.73
C ALA A 84 6.41 -11.99 -11.58
N TYR A 85 5.98 -13.20 -11.90
CA TYR A 85 5.68 -14.27 -10.95
C TYR A 85 6.18 -15.61 -11.50
#